data_AF-A0ABD6F9Y0-F1
#
_entry.id   AF-A0ABD6F9Y0-F1
#
_cell.length_a   1.000
_cell.length_b   1.000
_cell.length_c   1.000
_cell.angle_alpha   90.00
_cell.angle_beta   90.00
_cell.angle_gamma   90.00
#
_symmetry.space_group_name_H-M   'P 1'
#
loop_
_entity.id
_entity.type
_entity.pdbx_description
1 polymer ?
#
loop_
_entity_poly.entity_id
_entity_poly.type
_entity_poly.pdbx_seq_one_letter_code
_entity_poly.pdbx_strand_id
1 'polypeptide(L)'
;MLQITPHRSVTDCVAVQVIDVPLTHLPPGVRAETFTHADGRKATIYRAPYESDGPLVLTEDGQRVLCYMCAAYVFRWPEGTTQVDVGHGRIGKYMRLRDGITISGNWSPRVLADFGQRWAHSELDKYSR
;
A
#
# COMPACT_ATOMS: atom_id res chain seq x y z
N MET A 1 4.99 12.17 -22.84
CA MET A 1 4.15 10.99 -23.07
C MET A 1 4.83 9.83 -22.37
N LEU A 2 4.31 9.45 -21.19
CA LEU A 2 4.92 8.43 -20.33
C LEU A 2 4.53 7.05 -20.87
N GLN A 3 5.50 6.23 -21.28
CA GLN A 3 5.25 4.81 -21.54
C GLN A 3 5.58 4.02 -20.27
N ILE A 4 4.56 3.36 -19.72
CA ILE A 4 4.67 2.47 -18.56
C ILE A 4 4.81 1.05 -19.10
N THR A 5 5.95 0.42 -18.92
CA THR A 5 6.15 -0.99 -19.27
C THR A 5 6.32 -1.79 -17.98
N PRO A 6 5.43 -2.76 -17.68
CA PRO A 6 5.55 -3.56 -16.47
C PRO A 6 6.71 -4.55 -16.61
N HIS A 7 7.75 -4.39 -15.80
CA HIS A 7 8.81 -5.40 -15.66
C HIS A 7 8.45 -6.34 -14.50
N ARG A 8 8.37 -7.65 -14.79
CA ARG A 8 8.16 -8.69 -13.77
C ARG A 8 9.38 -8.83 -12.88
N SER A 9 9.11 -9.14 -11.61
CA SER A 9 10.05 -9.34 -10.49
C SER A 9 10.66 -8.05 -9.93
N VAL A 10 10.10 -7.55 -8.81
CA VAL A 10 10.75 -7.43 -7.48
C VAL A 10 9.71 -6.90 -6.47
N THR A 11 9.15 -7.84 -5.71
CA THR A 11 8.64 -7.82 -4.32
C THR A 11 7.85 -6.66 -3.71
N ASP A 12 8.22 -5.39 -3.86
CA ASP A 12 7.72 -4.38 -2.89
C ASP A 12 7.28 -3.05 -3.51
N CYS A 13 7.34 -2.87 -4.83
CA CYS A 13 7.05 -1.58 -5.44
C CYS A 13 6.56 -1.71 -6.88
N VAL A 14 5.87 -0.68 -7.36
CA VAL A 14 5.76 -0.42 -8.80
C VAL A 14 7.15 0.02 -9.29
N ALA A 15 7.81 -0.81 -10.10
CA ALA A 15 9.05 -0.42 -10.76
C ALA A 15 8.74 0.60 -11.85
N VAL A 16 9.21 1.84 -11.68
CA VAL A 16 9.10 2.89 -12.70
C VAL A 16 10.48 3.06 -13.35
N GLN A 17 10.57 2.76 -14.65
CA GLN A 17 11.75 3.08 -15.45
C GLN A 17 11.64 4.55 -15.89
N VAL A 18 12.26 5.45 -15.12
CA VAL A 18 12.33 6.87 -15.48
C VAL A 18 13.64 7.12 -16.22
N ILE A 19 13.54 7.34 -17.53
CA ILE A 19 14.65 7.82 -18.36
C ILE A 19 14.71 9.35 -18.18
N ASP A 20 15.87 9.85 -17.75
CA ASP A 20 16.24 11.27 -17.64
C ASP A 20 15.54 12.14 -16.58
N VAL A 21 15.50 11.69 -15.32
CA VAL A 21 15.40 12.62 -14.18
C VAL A 21 16.80 12.78 -13.56
N PRO A 22 17.38 14.00 -13.49
CA PRO A 22 18.59 14.19 -12.72
C PRO A 22 18.32 13.77 -11.27
N LEU A 23 19.14 12.84 -10.77
CA LEU A 23 19.04 12.17 -9.45
C LEU A 23 18.91 13.13 -8.25
N THR A 24 19.01 14.44 -8.46
CA THR A 24 19.03 15.49 -7.45
C THR A 24 17.67 15.81 -6.82
N HIS A 25 16.54 15.38 -7.37
CA HIS A 25 15.21 15.70 -6.81
C HIS A 25 14.20 14.54 -6.90
N LEU A 26 14.43 13.48 -6.13
CA LEU A 26 13.42 12.43 -5.97
C LEU A 26 12.20 12.93 -5.18
N PRO A 27 10.97 12.57 -5.57
CA PRO A 27 9.79 12.85 -4.76
C PRO A 27 9.91 12.24 -3.36
N PRO A 28 9.24 12.81 -2.33
CA PRO A 28 9.31 12.29 -0.97
C PRO A 28 9.03 10.78 -0.88
N GLY A 29 9.92 10.07 -0.20
CA GLY A 29 9.81 8.62 -0.01
C GLY A 29 10.27 7.78 -1.21
N VAL A 30 10.51 8.37 -2.39
CA VAL A 30 11.06 7.64 -3.54
C VAL A 30 12.55 7.40 -3.32
N ARG A 31 12.98 6.15 -3.50
CA ARG A 31 14.39 5.72 -3.37
C ARG A 31 14.88 5.18 -4.70
N ALA A 32 16.11 5.55 -5.06
CA ALA A 32 16.81 4.97 -6.21
C ALA A 32 17.70 3.82 -5.73
N GLU A 33 17.61 2.68 -6.42
CA GLU A 33 18.45 1.51 -6.19
C GLU A 33 19.14 1.13 -7.49
N THR A 34 20.46 0.92 -7.44
CA THR A 34 21.21 0.41 -8.60
C THR A 34 21.20 -1.11 -8.58
N PHE A 35 20.57 -1.70 -9.59
CA PHE A 35 20.60 -3.13 -9.84
C PHE A 35 21.68 -3.44 -10.88
N THR A 36 22.52 -4.45 -10.61
CA THR A 36 23.48 -4.96 -11.59
C THR A 36 22.93 -6.26 -12.17
N HIS A 37 22.62 -6.25 -13.46
CA HIS A 37 22.20 -7.43 -14.20
C HIS A 37 23.34 -8.46 -14.27
N ALA A 38 22.99 -9.73 -14.51
CA ALA A 38 23.97 -10.82 -14.62
C ALA A 38 25.01 -10.61 -15.74
N ASP A 39 24.69 -9.79 -16.76
CA ASP A 39 25.59 -9.41 -17.85
C ASP A 39 26.50 -8.20 -17.51
N GLY A 40 26.46 -7.72 -16.27
CA GLY A 40 27.26 -6.59 -15.78
C GLY A 40 26.65 -5.21 -16.08
N ARG A 41 25.52 -5.12 -16.80
CA ARG A 41 24.82 -3.85 -17.01
C ARG A 41 24.20 -3.35 -15.72
N LYS A 42 24.25 -2.04 -15.48
CA LYS A 42 23.61 -1.40 -14.33
C LYS A 42 22.32 -0.73 -14.77
N ALA A 43 21.25 -0.94 -14.00
CA ALA A 43 19.99 -0.23 -14.12
C ALA A 43 19.67 0.48 -12.80
N THR A 44 19.11 1.68 -12.88
CA THR A 44 18.56 2.37 -11.72
C THR A 44 17.07 2.11 -11.65
N ILE A 45 16.62 1.49 -10.56
CA ILE A 45 15.22 1.24 -10.27
C ILE A 45 14.76 2.28 -9.24
N TYR A 46 13.63 2.93 -9.50
CA TYR A 46 13.01 3.85 -8.55
C TYR A 46 11.86 3.15 -7.82
N ARG A 47 11.95 3.15 -6.50
CA ARG A 47 10.95 2.60 -5.58
C ARG A 47 10.16 3.72 -4.94
N ALA A 48 8.86 3.77 -5.22
CA ALA A 48 7.94 4.67 -4.55
C ALA A 48 7.28 3.97 -3.34
N PRO A 49 6.96 4.71 -2.26
CA PRO A 49 6.17 4.16 -1.17
C PRO A 49 4.77 3.77 -1.68
N TYR A 50 4.15 2.78 -1.04
CA TYR A 50 2.77 2.45 -1.36
C TYR A 50 1.84 3.63 -1.09
N GLU A 51 0.91 3.86 -2.02
CA GLU A 51 -0.16 4.83 -1.81
C GLU A 51 -0.92 4.45 -0.54
N SER A 52 -1.17 5.43 0.31
CA SER A 52 -1.96 5.28 1.52
C SER A 52 -2.90 6.47 1.68
N ASP A 53 -4.07 6.23 2.28
CA ASP A 53 -5.06 7.27 2.59
C ASP A 53 -5.70 7.02 3.96
N GLY A 54 -6.11 8.09 4.63
CA GLY A 54 -6.52 8.10 6.03
C GLY A 54 -5.38 7.84 7.02
N PRO A 55 -5.68 7.40 8.26
CA PRO A 55 -6.99 6.92 8.72
C PRO A 55 -8.05 8.03 8.87
N LEU A 56 -9.31 7.68 8.60
CA LEU A 56 -10.47 8.58 8.69
C LEU A 56 -11.59 7.89 9.47
N VAL A 57 -12.37 8.64 10.24
CA VAL A 57 -13.61 8.13 10.85
C VAL A 57 -14.77 8.49 9.94
N LEU A 58 -15.52 7.49 9.49
CA LEU A 58 -16.75 7.64 8.74
C LEU A 58 -17.94 7.20 9.60
N THR A 59 -19.14 7.70 9.26
CA THR A 59 -20.39 7.18 9.81
C THR A 59 -21.06 6.36 8.72
N GLU A 60 -21.23 5.06 8.97
CA GLU A 60 -21.87 4.10 8.07
C GLU A 60 -23.04 3.44 8.82
N ASP A 61 -24.27 3.54 8.31
CA ASP A 61 -25.49 3.02 8.95
C ASP A 61 -25.66 3.42 10.43
N GLY A 62 -25.20 4.63 10.79
CA GLY A 62 -25.24 5.14 12.16
C GLY A 62 -24.10 4.65 13.07
N GLN A 63 -23.21 3.80 12.57
CA GLN A 63 -22.02 3.31 13.27
C GLN A 63 -20.78 4.08 12.84
N ARG A 64 -19.88 4.39 13.79
CA ARG A 64 -18.56 4.94 13.48
C ARG A 64 -17.64 3.83 12.99
N VAL A 65 -17.00 4.05 11.86
CA VAL A 65 -16.06 3.11 11.23
C VAL A 65 -14.75 3.84 10.99
N LEU A 66 -13.64 3.31 11.51
CA LEU A 66 -12.31 3.77 11.13
C LEU A 66 -11.92 3.11 9.80
N CYS A 67 -11.51 3.93 8.85
CA CYS A 67 -11.11 3.52 7.52
C CYS A 67 -9.66 3.91 7.28
N TYR A 68 -8.87 3.00 6.72
CA TYR A 68 -7.48 3.25 6.30
C TYR A 68 -7.24 2.54 4.97
N MET A 69 -6.45 3.13 4.07
CA MET A 69 -6.05 2.48 2.83
C MET A 69 -4.53 2.41 2.74
N CYS A 70 -4.03 1.25 2.29
CA CYS A 70 -2.61 1.05 1.98
C CYS A 70 -2.49 0.10 0.78
N ALA A 71 -1.71 0.48 -0.23
CA ALA A 71 -1.51 -0.29 -1.47
C ALA A 71 -2.84 -0.73 -2.13
N ALA A 72 -3.83 0.18 -2.15
CA ALA A 72 -5.20 -0.05 -2.60
C ALA A 72 -6.00 -1.10 -1.81
N TYR A 73 -5.49 -1.63 -0.69
CA TYR A 73 -6.30 -2.37 0.28
C TYR A 73 -6.97 -1.39 1.24
N VAL A 74 -8.29 -1.48 1.35
CA VAL A 74 -9.10 -0.64 2.23
C VAL A 74 -9.50 -1.44 3.46
N PHE A 75 -9.07 -0.98 4.63
CA PHE A 75 -9.36 -1.58 5.93
C PHE A 75 -10.48 -0.81 6.61
N ARG A 76 -11.52 -1.51 7.06
CA ARG A 76 -12.65 -0.95 7.80
C ARG A 76 -12.75 -1.59 9.16
N TRP A 77 -12.73 -0.76 10.21
CA TRP A 77 -12.84 -1.21 11.59
C TRP A 77 -14.02 -0.50 12.28
N PRO A 78 -15.18 -1.17 12.39
CA PRO A 78 -16.33 -0.62 13.10
C PRO A 78 -16.05 -0.45 14.60
N GLU A 79 -16.48 0.66 15.19
CA GLU A 79 -16.29 0.94 16.62
C GLU A 79 -16.97 -0.11 17.49
N GLY A 80 -16.31 -0.52 18.58
CA GLY A 80 -16.77 -1.55 19.50
C GLY A 80 -16.49 -2.99 19.06
N THR A 81 -15.82 -3.19 17.92
CA THR A 81 -15.49 -4.53 17.39
C THR A 81 -13.99 -4.83 17.50
N THR A 82 -13.63 -6.11 17.38
CA THR A 82 -12.24 -6.57 17.22
C THR A 82 -11.98 -7.13 15.82
N GLN A 83 -12.81 -6.75 14.85
CA GLN A 83 -12.81 -7.28 13.49
C GLN A 83 -12.62 -6.17 12.48
N VAL A 84 -11.76 -6.42 11.49
CA VAL A 84 -11.48 -5.53 10.36
C VAL A 84 -11.89 -6.22 9.08
N ASP A 85 -12.68 -5.52 8.28
CA ASP A 85 -12.99 -5.92 6.91
C ASP A 85 -11.99 -5.32 5.95
N VAL A 86 -11.69 -6.04 4.87
CA VAL A 86 -10.72 -5.65 3.84
C VAL A 86 -11.41 -5.62 2.49
N GLY A 87 -11.20 -4.53 1.77
CA GLY A 87 -11.59 -4.34 0.37
C GLY A 87 -10.42 -3.92 -0.50
N HIS A 88 -10.69 -3.71 -1.78
CA HIS A 88 -9.74 -3.21 -2.77
C HIS A 88 -10.30 -1.98 -3.49
N GLY A 89 -9.53 -0.89 -3.53
CA GLY A 89 -9.91 0.38 -4.14
C GLY A 89 -9.48 1.56 -3.29
N ARG A 90 -10.40 2.50 -3.08
CA ARG A 90 -10.20 3.71 -2.26
C ARG A 90 -11.23 3.79 -1.16
N ILE A 91 -10.94 4.57 -0.12
CA ILE A 91 -11.93 4.88 0.92
C ILE A 91 -13.18 5.47 0.24
N GLY A 92 -14.37 4.93 0.57
CA GLY A 92 -15.65 5.31 -0.04
C GLY A 92 -15.96 4.66 -1.40
N LYS A 93 -14.99 4.07 -2.10
CA LYS A 93 -15.23 3.32 -3.35
C LYS A 93 -14.28 2.13 -3.46
N TYR A 94 -14.74 0.97 -3.02
CA TYR A 94 -13.96 -0.26 -3.01
C TYR A 94 -14.84 -1.49 -3.25
N MET A 95 -14.21 -2.58 -3.70
CA MET A 95 -14.80 -3.90 -3.78
C MET A 95 -14.43 -4.68 -2.51
N ARG A 96 -15.39 -5.31 -1.84
CA ARG A 96 -15.13 -6.14 -0.67
C ARG A 96 -14.31 -7.38 -1.05
N LEU A 97 -13.32 -7.74 -0.23
CA LEU A 97 -12.48 -8.93 -0.44
C LEU A 97 -12.61 -9.95 0.68
N ARG A 98 -12.51 -9.50 1.93
CA ARG A 98 -12.47 -10.40 3.09
C ARG A 98 -13.01 -9.70 4.31
N ASP A 99 -13.86 -10.38 5.05
CA ASP A 99 -14.46 -9.84 6.27
C ASP A 99 -13.88 -10.53 7.52
N GLY A 100 -13.96 -9.87 8.66
CA GLY A 100 -13.68 -10.51 9.95
C GLY A 100 -12.22 -10.88 10.20
N ILE A 101 -11.27 -10.02 9.82
CA ILE A 101 -9.87 -10.20 10.21
C ILE A 101 -9.67 -9.65 11.61
N THR A 102 -9.18 -10.48 12.53
CA THR A 102 -9.00 -10.07 13.92
C THR A 102 -7.90 -9.02 14.05
N ILE A 103 -8.22 -7.92 14.72
CA ILE A 103 -7.29 -6.86 15.12
C ILE A 103 -7.18 -6.81 16.64
N SER A 104 -5.99 -6.52 17.14
CA SER A 104 -5.72 -6.36 18.57
C SER A 104 -5.36 -4.91 18.89
N GLY A 105 -5.88 -4.41 20.00
CA GLY A 105 -5.64 -3.05 20.49
C GLY A 105 -6.91 -2.20 20.56
N ASN A 106 -6.74 -0.96 21.04
CA ASN A 106 -7.84 -0.02 21.17
C ASN A 106 -8.23 0.54 19.80
N TRP A 107 -9.54 0.72 19.59
CA TRP A 107 -10.08 1.38 18.42
C TRP A 107 -9.48 2.79 18.28
N SER A 108 -8.54 2.94 17.34
CA SER A 108 -7.80 4.18 17.16
C SER A 108 -7.17 4.24 15.76
N PRO A 109 -7.01 5.45 15.18
CA PRO A 109 -6.36 5.65 13.89
C PRO A 109 -5.00 4.95 13.78
N ARG A 110 -4.16 5.10 14.81
CA ARG A 110 -2.81 4.54 14.83
C ARG A 110 -2.82 3.01 14.76
N VAL A 111 -3.65 2.35 15.57
CA VAL A 111 -3.71 0.88 15.59
C VAL A 111 -4.20 0.34 14.24
N LEU A 112 -5.17 1.01 13.60
CA LEU A 112 -5.63 0.61 12.27
C LEU A 112 -4.57 0.80 11.18
N ALA A 113 -3.85 1.93 11.21
CA ALA A 113 -2.77 2.20 10.25
C ALA A 113 -1.65 1.15 10.37
N ASP A 114 -1.18 0.90 11.59
CA ASP A 114 -0.12 -0.08 11.87
C ASP A 114 -0.55 -1.51 11.50
N PHE A 115 -1.83 -1.84 11.69
CA PHE A 115 -2.39 -3.11 11.24
C PHE A 115 -2.44 -3.20 9.71
N GLY A 116 -3.03 -2.19 9.05
CA GLY A 116 -3.25 -2.20 7.61
C GLY A 116 -1.95 -2.22 6.81
N GLN A 117 -0.93 -1.47 7.23
CA GLN A 117 0.40 -1.50 6.60
C GLN A 117 1.02 -2.90 6.69
N ARG A 118 1.08 -3.49 7.89
CA ARG A 118 1.65 -4.84 8.07
C ARG A 118 0.91 -5.89 7.26
N TRP A 119 -0.42 -5.81 7.24
CA TRP A 119 -1.25 -6.73 6.48
C TRP A 119 -1.00 -6.59 4.97
N ALA A 120 -1.04 -5.37 4.44
CA ALA A 120 -0.86 -5.12 3.00
C ALA A 120 0.51 -5.57 2.50
N HIS A 121 1.58 -5.23 3.24
CA HIS A 121 2.93 -5.69 2.92
C HIS A 121 3.03 -7.22 2.95
N SER A 122 2.52 -7.87 4.00
CA SER A 122 2.51 -9.33 4.08
C SER A 122 1.72 -10.00 2.96
N GLU A 123 0.67 -9.37 2.43
CA GLU A 123 -0.11 -9.90 1.32
C GLU A 123 0.65 -9.78 0.00
N LEU A 124 1.31 -8.64 -0.23
CA LEU A 124 2.11 -8.38 -1.44
C LEU A 124 3.38 -9.22 -1.48
N ASP A 125 4.03 -9.43 -0.32
CA ASP A 125 5.20 -10.29 -0.15
C ASP A 125 4.96 -11.72 -0.66
N LYS A 126 3.72 -12.21 -0.69
CA LYS A 126 3.41 -13.55 -1.21
C LYS A 126 3.68 -13.68 -2.71
N TYR A 127 3.61 -12.58 -3.45
CA TYR A 127 3.73 -12.55 -4.92
C TYR A 127 5.11 -12.09 -5.39
N SER A 128 6.03 -11.97 -4.45
CA SER A 128 7.36 -11.44 -4.66
C SER A 128 8.39 -12.43 -5.23
N ARG A 129 8.00 -13.69 -5.38
CA ARG A 129 8.86 -14.80 -5.82
C ARG A 129 8.84 -15.00 -7.33
#